data_AF-A0A350T5X7-F1
#
_entry.id   AF-A0A350T5X7-F1
#
_cell.length_a   1.000
_cell.length_b   1.000
_cell.length_c   1.000
_cell.angle_alpha   90.00
_cell.angle_beta   90.00
_cell.angle_gamma   90.00
#
_symmetry.space_group_name_H-M   'P 1'
#
loop_
_entity.id
_entity.type
_entity.pdbx_description
1 polymer ?
#
loop_
_entity_poly.entity_id
_entity_poly.type
_entity_poly.pdbx_seq_one_letter_code
_entity_poly.pdbx_strand_id
1 'polypeptide(L)' 'MVGAVVVSGFDLGDLRLPDPPARLHMIGIGGVGVSGLARMLARRGYTVTGSDLNDSPTVR' A
#
# COMPACT_ATOMS: atom_id res chain seq x y z
N MET A 1 -7.81 19.87 15.60
CA MET A 1 -7.61 18.64 16.39
C MET A 1 -7.34 17.50 15.43
N VAL A 2 -6.14 16.91 15.43
CA VAL A 2 -5.90 15.61 14.81
C VAL A 2 -5.93 14.58 15.92
N GLY A 3 -7.02 13.81 16.00
CA GLY A 3 -7.11 12.68 16.92
C GLY A 3 -6.23 11.55 16.41
N ALA A 4 -5.36 11.00 17.27
CA ALA A 4 -4.61 9.80 16.92
C ALA A 4 -5.59 8.63 16.81
N VAL A 5 -5.69 8.02 15.62
CA VAL A 5 -6.37 6.74 15.45
C VAL A 5 -5.38 5.65 15.87
N VAL A 6 -5.65 5.01 17.01
CA VAL A 6 -4.89 3.84 17.46
C VAL A 6 -5.51 2.60 16.84
N VAL A 7 -4.85 2.04 15.83
CA VAL A 7 -5.24 0.74 15.26
C VAL A 7 -4.67 -0.35 16.16
N SER A 8 -5.53 -1.01 16.93
CA SER A 8 -5.16 -2.12 17.83
C SER A 8 -5.83 -3.41 17.36
N GLY A 9 -5.15 -4.55 17.52
CA GLY A 9 -5.67 -5.88 17.15
C GLY A 9 -5.31 -6.39 15.74
N PHE A 10 -4.38 -5.75 15.02
CA PHE A 10 -3.88 -6.24 13.74
C PHE A 10 -2.51 -6.90 13.94
N ASP A 11 -2.45 -8.23 13.84
CA ASP A 11 -1.18 -8.96 13.87
C ASP A 11 -0.57 -9.00 12.46
N LEU A 12 0.64 -8.45 12.32
CA LEU A 12 1.42 -8.47 11.07
C LEU A 12 2.46 -9.60 11.05
N GLY A 13 2.52 -10.44 12.10
CA GLY A 13 3.54 -11.46 12.28
C GLY A 13 3.69 -12.43 11.11
N ASP A 14 2.60 -12.68 10.38
CA ASP A 14 2.56 -13.64 9.27
C ASP A 14 2.55 -13.00 7.87
N LEU A 15 2.66 -11.66 7.77
CA LEU A 15 2.66 -11.01 6.45
C LEU A 15 3.97 -11.30 5.70
N ARG A 16 3.95 -12.35 4.89
CA ARG A 16 5.02 -12.68 3.94
C ARG A 16 4.61 -12.26 2.53
N LEU A 17 5.40 -11.40 1.92
CA LEU A 17 5.30 -11.12 0.50
C LEU A 17 6.01 -12.23 -0.29
N PRO A 18 5.47 -12.65 -1.45
CA PRO A 18 6.20 -13.51 -2.38
C PRO A 18 7.48 -12.83 -2.87
N ASP A 19 8.49 -13.61 -3.27
CA ASP A 19 9.72 -13.04 -3.82
C ASP A 19 9.46 -12.34 -5.18
N PRO A 20 10.14 -11.21 -5.50
CA PRO A 20 10.08 -10.60 -6.82
C PRO A 20 10.67 -11.50 -7.93
N PRO A 21 10.13 -11.46 -9.16
CA PRO A 21 9.02 -10.62 -9.60
C PRO A 21 7.66 -11.21 -9.22
N ALA A 22 6.86 -10.44 -8.48
CA ALA A 22 5.50 -10.79 -8.11
C ALA A 22 4.55 -9.59 -8.25
N ARG A 23 3.26 -9.85 -8.39
CA ARG A 23 2.22 -8.83 -8.52
C ARG A 23 1.50 -8.60 -7.21
N LEU A 24 1.39 -7.34 -6.80
CA LEU A 24 0.65 -6.90 -5.62
C LEU A 24 -0.48 -5.97 -6.04
N HIS A 25 -1.67 -6.16 -5.45
CA HIS A 25 -2.80 -5.25 -5.64
C HIS A 25 -3.10 -4.51 -4.34
N MET A 26 -3.12 -3.19 -4.40
CA MET A 26 -3.31 -2.33 -3.23
C MET A 26 -4.68 -1.64 -3.25
N ILE A 27 -5.40 -1.73 -2.15
CA ILE A 27 -6.67 -1.01 -1.95
C ILE A 27 -6.39 0.35 -1.32
N GLY A 28 -7.04 1.41 -1.81
CA GLY A 28 -6.81 2.79 -1.36
C GLY A 28 -5.45 3.33 -1.81
N ILE A 29 -5.00 2.94 -2.99
CA ILE A 29 -3.62 3.23 -3.47
C ILE A 29 -3.33 4.73 -3.55
N GLY A 30 -4.35 5.55 -3.77
CA GLY A 30 -4.29 7.00 -3.87
C GLY A 30 -4.06 7.72 -2.54
N GLY A 31 -4.22 7.04 -1.40
CA GLY A 31 -3.91 7.58 -0.07
C GLY A 31 -2.40 7.79 0.12
N VAL A 32 -2.01 8.81 0.91
CA VAL A 32 -0.59 9.20 1.10
C VAL A 32 0.28 8.05 1.66
N GLY A 33 -0.27 7.25 2.58
CA GLY A 33 0.46 6.10 3.14
C GLY A 33 0.64 4.97 2.13
N VAL A 34 -0.43 4.61 1.42
CA VAL A 34 -0.41 3.46 0.50
C VAL A 34 0.36 3.78 -0.78
N SER A 35 0.23 4.99 -1.32
CA SER A 35 0.99 5.43 -2.50
C SER A 35 2.51 5.42 -2.25
N GLY A 36 2.96 5.84 -1.07
CA GLY A 36 4.37 5.75 -0.68
C GLY A 36 4.86 4.30 -0.64
N LEU A 37 4.07 3.42 -0.02
CA LEU A 37 4.36 1.98 0.05
C LEU A 37 4.39 1.34 -1.34
N ALA A 38 3.42 1.68 -2.21
CA ALA A 38 3.33 1.21 -3.59
C ALA A 38 4.60 1.54 -4.39
N ARG A 39 5.07 2.78 -4.30
CA ARG A 39 6.30 3.23 -4.98
C ARG A 39 7.54 2.50 -4.46
N MET A 40 7.64 2.29 -3.14
CA MET A 40 8.74 1.54 -2.55
C MET A 40 8.77 0.09 -3.06
N LEU A 41 7.63 -0.60 -3.08
CA LEU A 41 7.54 -1.98 -3.56
C LEU A 41 7.84 -2.09 -5.05
N ALA A 42 7.34 -1.16 -5.88
CA ALA A 42 7.68 -1.12 -7.30
C ALA A 42 9.20 -1.01 -7.52
N ARG A 43 9.89 -0.16 -6.75
CA ARG A 43 11.37 -0.04 -6.81
C ARG A 43 12.09 -1.31 -6.37
N ARG A 44 11.44 -2.16 -5.57
CA ARG A 44 11.97 -3.45 -5.09
C ARG A 44 11.74 -4.60 -6.08
N GLY A 45 11.20 -4.33 -7.27
CA GLY A 45 11.00 -5.31 -8.34
C GLY A 45 9.59 -5.93 -8.38
N TYR A 46 8.66 -5.44 -7.57
CA TYR A 46 7.27 -5.89 -7.61
C TYR A 46 6.49 -5.16 -8.72
N THR A 47 5.56 -5.86 -9.34
CA THR A 47 4.52 -5.21 -10.16
C THR A 47 3.39 -4.78 -9.23
N VAL A 48 3.20 -3.47 -9.05
CA VAL A 48 2.14 -2.95 -8.17
C VAL A 48 0.99 -2.41 -9.01
N THR A 49 -0.22 -2.83 -8.66
CA THR A 49 -1.49 -2.29 -9.17
C THR A 49 -2.32 -1.86 -7.98
N GLY A 50 -3.39 -1.09 -8.19
CA GLY A 50 -4.29 -0.77 -7.11
C GLY A 50 -5.61 -0.20 -7.56
N SER A 51 -6.49 -0.02 -6.58
CA SER A 51 -7.79 0.61 -6.71
C SER A 51 -7.94 1.69 -5.65
N ASP A 52 -8.78 2.67 -5.93
CA ASP A 52 -9.20 3.70 -4.98
C ASP A 52 -10.64 4.13 -5.31
N LEU A 53 -11.34 4.71 -4.33
CA LEU A 53 -12.71 5.19 -4.50
C LEU A 53 -12.76 6.44 -5.39
N ASN A 54 -11.71 7.27 -5.34
CA ASN A 54 -11.59 8.49 -6.12
C ASN A 54 -10.26 8.49 -6.90
N ASP A 55 -10.25 9.19 -8.03
CA ASP A 55 -8.99 9.49 -8.71
C ASP A 55 -8.06 10.30 -7.79
N SER A 56 -6.80 9.88 -7.73
CA SER A 56 -5.79 10.49 -6.88
C SER A 56 -4.61 10.98 -7.71
N PRO A 57 -4.12 12.21 -7.49
CA PRO A 57 -2.90 12.70 -8.16
C PRO A 57 -1.64 11.97 -7.68
N THR A 58 -1.72 11.24 -6.56
CA THR A 58 -0.57 10.64 -5.88
C THR A 58 -0.10 9.34 -6.55
N VAL A 59 -0.92 8.75 -7.41
CA VAL A 59 -0.61 7.53 -8.16
C VAL A 59 -0.96 7.79 -9.62
N ARG A 60 0.08 7.99 -10.44
CA ARG A 60 0.02 8.09 -11.90
C ARG A 60 1.17 7.29 -12.47
#